data_AF-A0A9D8VTN1-F1
#
_entry.id   AF-A0A9D8VTN1-F1
#
_cell.length_a   1.000
_cell.length_b   1.000
_cell.length_c   1.000
_cell.angle_alpha   90.00
_cell.angle_beta   90.00
_cell.angle_gamma   90.00
#
_symmetry.space_group_name_H-M   'P 1'
#
loop_
_entity.id
_entity.type
_entity.pdbx_description
1 polymer ?
#
loop_
_entity_poly.entity_id
_entity_poly.type
_entity_poly.pdbx_seq_one_letter_code
_entity_poly.pdbx_strand_id
1 'polypeptide(L)'
;MTEFGVALAMIAMFVWLLLKENSRRGVKTVRAYLFMTALEEGKSVAEANEAARIDPKSIPKGQIRATMLYLQEHHRGRQGPLMKKAEAAGLQW
;
A
#
# COMPACT_ATOMS: atom_id res chain seq x y z
N MET A 1 0.64 -39.02 4.01
CA MET A 1 1.06 -37.85 3.19
C MET A 1 2.42 -38.18 2.60
N THR A 2 2.58 -38.13 1.28
CA THR A 2 3.88 -38.35 0.63
C THR A 2 4.75 -37.11 0.76
N GLU A 3 6.07 -37.27 0.73
CA GLU A 3 7.03 -36.16 0.75
C GLU A 3 6.72 -35.09 -0.32
N PHE A 4 6.25 -35.53 -1.49
CA PHE A 4 5.78 -34.67 -2.57
C PHE A 4 4.57 -33.81 -2.19
N GLY A 5 3.60 -34.38 -1.46
CA GLY A 5 2.43 -33.63 -0.98
C GLY A 5 2.80 -32.56 0.04
N VAL A 6 3.77 -32.85 0.91
CA VAL A 6 4.30 -31.86 1.88
C VAL A 6 5.03 -30.72 1.16
N ALA A 7 5.84 -31.03 0.15
CA ALA A 7 6.55 -30.03 -0.63
C ALA A 7 5.59 -29.05 -1.35
N LEU A 8 4.53 -29.56 -1.98
CA LEU A 8 3.51 -28.72 -2.63
C LEU A 8 2.78 -27.82 -1.63
N ALA A 9 2.41 -28.35 -0.46
CA ALA A 9 1.77 -27.56 0.58
C ALA A 9 2.65 -26.40 1.07
N MET A 10 3.96 -26.65 1.24
CA MET A 10 4.93 -25.63 1.64
C MET A 10 5.09 -24.53 0.59
N ILE A 11 5.18 -24.91 -0.69
CA ILE A 11 5.26 -23.94 -1.81
C ILE A 11 4.00 -23.08 -1.85
N ALA A 12 2.82 -23.71 -1.77
CA ALA A 12 1.55 -22.99 -1.77
C ALA A 12 1.44 -22.00 -0.60
N MET A 13 1.84 -22.42 0.60
CA MET A 13 1.88 -21.55 1.77
C MET A 13 2.84 -20.36 1.57
N PHE A 14 4.02 -20.59 1.01
CA PHE A 14 5.00 -19.53 0.77
C PHE A 14 4.50 -18.51 -0.26
N VAL A 15 3.93 -18.98 -1.39
CA VAL A 15 3.32 -18.12 -2.41
C VAL A 15 2.18 -17.29 -1.80
N TRP A 16 1.33 -17.91 -0.98
CA TRP A 16 0.25 -17.20 -0.30
C TRP A 16 0.77 -16.10 0.64
N LEU A 17 1.81 -16.39 1.42
CA LEU A 17 2.44 -15.39 2.30
C LEU A 17 3.00 -14.20 1.50
N LEU A 18 3.67 -14.46 0.38
CA LEU A 18 4.18 -13.40 -0.50
C LEU A 18 3.06 -12.53 -1.08
N LEU A 19 1.98 -13.14 -1.58
CA LEU A 19 0.82 -12.41 -2.11
C LEU A 19 0.13 -11.57 -1.03
N LYS A 20 0.02 -12.13 0.19
CA LYS A 20 -0.58 -11.45 1.34
C LYS A 20 0.23 -10.22 1.74
N GLU A 21 1.56 -10.35 1.84
CA GLU A 21 2.41 -9.22 2.22
C GLU A 21 2.49 -8.17 1.10
N ASN A 22 2.54 -8.57 -0.18
CA ASN A 22 2.47 -7.63 -1.30
C ASN A 22 1.16 -6.84 -1.32
N SER A 23 0.03 -7.50 -1.07
CA SER A 23 -1.28 -6.83 -0.96
C SER A 23 -1.29 -5.82 0.18
N ARG A 24 -0.76 -6.21 1.35
CA ARG A 24 -0.65 -5.31 2.52
C ARG A 24 0.22 -4.09 2.24
N ARG A 25 1.34 -4.27 1.53
CA ARG A 25 2.21 -3.14 1.12
C ARG A 25 1.53 -2.24 0.09
N GLY A 26 0.78 -2.80 -0.86
CA GLY A 26 -0.01 -2.04 -1.82
C GLY A 26 -1.03 -1.13 -1.12
N VAL A 27 -1.77 -1.66 -0.15
CA VAL A 27 -2.73 -0.89 0.67
C VAL A 27 -2.04 0.26 1.39
N LYS A 28 -0.93 -0.01 2.09
CA LYS A 28 -0.15 1.05 2.76
C LYS A 28 0.32 2.14 1.80
N THR A 29 0.72 1.75 0.60
CA THR A 29 1.14 2.68 -0.44
C THR A 29 0.01 3.59 -0.88
N VAL A 30 -1.19 3.05 -1.11
CA VAL A 30 -2.38 3.84 -1.45
C VAL A 30 -2.74 4.80 -0.31
N ARG A 31 -2.70 4.34 0.94
CA ARG A 31 -2.94 5.21 2.11
C ARG A 31 -1.93 6.36 2.18
N ALA A 32 -0.64 6.07 1.96
CA ALA A 32 0.40 7.09 1.89
C ALA A 32 0.16 8.09 0.76
N TYR A 33 -0.26 7.63 -0.41
CA TYR A 33 -0.63 8.51 -1.52
C TYR A 33 -1.80 9.43 -1.15
N LEU A 34 -2.92 8.87 -0.67
CA LEU A 34 -4.10 9.65 -0.27
C LEU A 34 -3.78 10.70 0.81
N PHE A 35 -2.96 10.31 1.79
CA PHE A 35 -2.49 11.21 2.83
C PHE A 35 -1.68 12.38 2.27
N MET A 36 -0.69 12.08 1.42
CA MET A 36 0.16 13.12 0.84
C MET A 36 -0.62 14.04 -0.08
N THR A 37 -1.52 13.50 -0.91
CA THR A 37 -2.40 14.31 -1.76
C THR A 37 -3.31 15.21 -0.93
N ALA A 38 -3.88 14.72 0.18
CA ALA A 38 -4.67 15.54 1.07
C ALA A 38 -3.86 16.70 1.70
N LEU A 39 -2.61 16.45 2.11
CA LEU A 39 -1.73 17.51 2.59
C LEU A 39 -1.39 18.53 1.49
N GLU A 40 -1.14 18.06 0.26
CA GLU A 40 -0.89 18.91 -0.91
C GLU A 40 -2.10 19.78 -1.28
N GLU A 41 -3.32 19.31 -1.00
CA GLU A 41 -4.57 20.08 -1.10
C GLU A 41 -4.77 21.11 0.05
N GLY A 42 -3.83 21.19 0.99
CA GLY A 42 -3.88 22.12 2.12
C GLY A 42 -4.69 21.63 3.32
N LYS A 43 -5.07 20.35 3.35
CA LYS A 43 -5.77 19.76 4.51
C LYS A 43 -4.83 19.63 5.70
N SER A 44 -5.39 19.65 6.90
CA SER A 44 -4.66 19.36 8.12
C SER A 44 -4.22 17.89 8.18
N VAL A 45 -3.23 17.59 9.03
CA VAL A 45 -2.77 16.21 9.26
C VAL A 45 -3.92 15.30 9.71
N ALA A 46 -4.87 15.80 10.50
CA ALA A 46 -6.02 15.02 10.96
C ALA A 46 -6.97 14.67 9.80
N GLU A 47 -7.32 15.64 8.96
CA GLU A 47 -8.15 15.43 7.78
C GLU A 47 -7.46 14.53 6.74
N ALA A 48 -6.14 14.67 6.58
CA ALA A 48 -5.36 13.81 5.71
C ALA A 48 -5.32 12.36 6.20
N ASN A 49 -5.22 12.14 7.51
CA ASN A 49 -5.31 10.80 8.10
C ASN A 49 -6.68 10.17 7.88
N GLU A 50 -7.76 10.95 8.01
CA GLU A 50 -9.11 10.46 7.73
C GLU A 50 -9.31 10.16 6.24
N ALA A 51 -8.79 10.99 5.33
CA ALA A 51 -8.80 10.72 3.89
C ALA A 51 -8.02 9.45 3.51
N ALA A 52 -6.95 9.14 4.25
CA ALA A 52 -6.16 7.93 4.09
C ALA A 52 -6.80 6.69 4.74
N ARG A 53 -7.92 6.84 5.45
CA ARG A 53 -8.62 5.74 6.11
C ARG A 53 -9.54 5.02 5.13
N ILE A 54 -8.96 4.10 4.36
CA ILE A 54 -9.67 3.31 3.36
C ILE A 54 -9.76 1.84 3.78
N ASP A 55 -10.91 1.22 3.52
CA ASP A 55 -11.05 -0.23 3.65
C ASP A 55 -10.23 -0.93 2.54
N PRO A 56 -9.25 -1.79 2.91
CA PRO A 56 -8.41 -2.51 1.96
C PRO A 56 -9.17 -3.33 0.92
N LYS A 57 -10.38 -3.81 1.26
CA LYS A 57 -11.20 -4.64 0.36
C LYS A 57 -11.97 -3.84 -0.67
N SER A 58 -12.11 -2.53 -0.47
CA SER A 58 -12.95 -1.65 -1.28
C SER A 58 -12.17 -0.48 -1.90
N ILE A 59 -10.83 -0.58 -1.99
CA ILE A 59 -10.01 0.43 -2.65
C ILE A 59 -10.44 0.55 -4.13
N PRO A 60 -10.88 1.75 -4.59
CA PRO A 60 -11.24 1.96 -5.97
C PRO A 60 -10.04 1.73 -6.90
N LYS A 61 -10.26 1.02 -8.02
CA LYS A 61 -9.22 0.80 -9.05
C LYS A 61 -8.60 2.11 -9.55
N GLY A 62 -9.38 3.19 -9.60
CA GLY A 62 -8.89 4.52 -9.95
C GLY A 62 -7.81 5.03 -8.99
N GLN A 63 -7.98 4.82 -7.68
CA GLN A 63 -7.00 5.23 -6.66
C GLN A 63 -5.71 4.41 -6.74
N ILE A 64 -5.84 3.11 -7.01
CA ILE A 64 -4.67 2.24 -7.26
C ILE A 64 -3.89 2.77 -8.48
N ARG A 65 -4.59 3.04 -9.59
CA ARG A 65 -3.94 3.55 -10.81
C ARG A 65 -3.27 4.91 -10.57
N ALA A 66 -3.96 5.85 -9.91
CA ALA A 66 -3.41 7.16 -9.59
C ALA A 66 -2.14 7.05 -8.73
N THR A 67 -2.20 6.21 -7.69
CA THR A 67 -1.03 5.90 -6.85
C THR A 67 0.14 5.38 -7.68
N MET A 68 -0.10 4.45 -8.60
CA MET A 68 0.97 3.88 -9.44
C MET A 68 1.57 4.89 -10.41
N LEU A 69 0.75 5.76 -11.01
CA LEU A 69 1.22 6.85 -11.87
C LEU A 69 2.07 7.85 -11.06
N TYR A 70 1.58 8.26 -9.89
CA TYR A 70 2.32 9.14 -8.99
C TYR A 70 3.68 8.54 -8.60
N LEU A 71 3.71 7.26 -8.21
CA LEU A 71 4.95 6.56 -7.89
C LEU A 71 5.92 6.54 -9.07
N GLN A 72 5.44 6.30 -10.28
CA GLN A 72 6.28 6.26 -11.47
C GLN A 72 6.94 7.61 -11.71
N GLU A 73 6.16 8.68 -11.63
CA GLU A 73 6.60 10.06 -11.87
C GLU A 73 7.54 10.58 -10.77
N HIS A 74 7.18 10.39 -9.49
CA HIS A 74 7.86 11.03 -8.36
C HIS A 74 8.90 10.14 -7.68
N HIS A 75 8.78 8.81 -7.82
CA HIS A 75 9.58 7.85 -7.06
C HIS A 75 10.18 6.72 -7.91
N ARG A 76 10.07 6.79 -9.25
CA ARG A 76 10.51 5.75 -10.20
C ARG A 76 9.90 4.38 -9.88
N GLY A 77 8.61 4.38 -9.53
CA GLY A 77 7.84 3.18 -9.18
C GLY A 77 8.09 2.66 -7.76
N ARG A 78 8.99 3.27 -6.98
CA ARG A 78 9.35 2.77 -5.64
C ARG A 78 8.39 3.28 -4.57
N GLN A 79 7.78 2.36 -3.82
CA GLN A 79 6.84 2.65 -2.75
C GLN A 79 7.50 3.23 -1.48
N GLY A 80 8.70 2.72 -1.14
CA GLY A 80 9.37 3.04 0.13
C GLY A 80 9.60 4.53 0.38
N PRO A 81 10.08 5.32 -0.59
CA PRO A 81 10.22 6.77 -0.43
C PRO A 81 8.92 7.48 -0.07
N LEU A 82 7.82 7.16 -0.76
CA LEU A 82 6.49 7.73 -0.47
C LEU A 82 6.04 7.39 0.95
N MET A 83 6.15 6.11 1.34
CA MET A 83 5.73 5.65 2.66
C MET A 83 6.52 6.35 3.78
N LYS A 84 7.84 6.49 3.62
CA LYS A 84 8.70 7.20 4.58
C LYS A 84 8.35 8.69 4.66
N LYS A 85 8.05 9.33 3.53
CA LYS A 85 7.63 10.74 3.47
C LYS A 85 6.31 10.93 4.22
N ALA A 86 5.32 10.07 3.98
CA ALA A 86 4.02 10.14 4.63
C ALA A 86 4.13 9.90 6.15
N GLU A 87 4.92 8.91 6.57
CA GLU A 87 5.20 8.65 7.99
C GLU A 87 5.85 9.85 8.68
N ALA A 88 6.88 10.45 8.06
CA ALA A 88 7.53 11.65 8.58
C ALA A 88 6.59 12.87 8.65
N ALA A 89 5.55 12.91 7.82
CA ALA A 89 4.54 13.95 7.79
C ALA A 89 3.34 13.70 8.72
N GLY A 90 3.32 12.57 9.45
CA GLY A 90 2.31 12.28 10.47
C GLY A 90 1.20 11.30 10.07
N LEU A 91 1.41 10.51 9.00
CA LEU A 91 0.50 9.41 8.66
C LEU A 91 0.46 8.36 9.77
N GLN A 92 -0.75 7.99 10.17
CA GLN A 92 -1.05 6.88 11.04
C GLN A 92 -1.38 5.64 10.21
N TRP A 93 -0.70 4.52 10.49
CA TRP A 93 -0.75 3.27 9.72
C TRP A 93 -1.97 2.39 9.97
#